data_AF-A0A520B5L2-F1
#
_entry.id   AF-A0A520B5L2-F1
#
_cell.length_a   1.000
_cell.length_b   1.000
_cell.length_c   1.000
_cell.angle_alpha   90.00
_cell.angle_beta   90.00
_cell.angle_gamma   90.00
#
_symmetry.space_group_name_H-M   'P 1'
#
loop_
_entity.id
_entity.type
_entity.pdbx_description
1 polymer ?
#
loop_
_entity_poly.entity_id
_entity_poly.type
_entity_poly.pdbx_seq_one_letter_code
_entity_poly.pdbx_strand_id
1 'polypeptide(L)'
;MKANLIKLHRRYFLFAVLTLIVSLSSWSCAEKKAVATQNPKGYDLENPKRYSMPDILQEISGIAFNKGDNSIVYAQQDEDGILFSLPLGTKDDKATKFGKKGDYEDVSVAQGWAILLKSNGTFYTFPLTETSKEEVANVIETKNLVPKGEYEGMFANETTGDVYVLCKDCKVDKDTKKTSGY
;
A
#
# COMPACT_ATOMS: atom_id res chain seq x y z
N MET A 1 -73.38 8.78 8.82
CA MET A 1 -72.48 8.31 9.91
C MET A 1 -71.36 7.38 9.41
N LYS A 2 -71.62 6.40 8.53
CA LYS A 2 -70.59 5.45 8.01
C LYS A 2 -69.41 6.07 7.23
N ALA A 3 -69.63 7.13 6.44
CA ALA A 3 -68.58 7.76 5.64
C ALA A 3 -67.49 8.48 6.47
N ASN A 4 -67.84 9.04 7.62
CA ASN A 4 -66.87 9.67 8.53
C ASN A 4 -66.03 8.63 9.29
N LEU A 5 -66.61 7.46 9.57
CA LEU A 5 -65.92 6.35 10.21
C LEU A 5 -64.83 5.77 9.30
N ILE A 6 -65.11 5.61 8.00
CA ILE A 6 -64.13 5.12 7.00
C ILE A 6 -62.99 6.13 6.80
N LYS A 7 -63.29 7.44 6.74
CA LYS A 7 -62.27 8.50 6.66
C LYS A 7 -61.38 8.54 7.90
N LEU A 8 -61.95 8.27 9.08
CA LEU A 8 -61.22 8.22 10.34
C LEU A 8 -60.29 7.00 10.40
N HIS A 9 -60.75 5.81 10.00
CA HIS A 9 -59.91 4.60 9.93
C HIS A 9 -58.78 4.75 8.90
N ARG A 10 -59.05 5.38 7.74
CA ARG A 10 -58.01 5.66 6.74
C ARG A 10 -56.94 6.62 7.25
N ARG A 11 -57.32 7.60 8.08
CA ARG A 11 -56.38 8.52 8.74
C ARG A 11 -55.52 7.81 9.77
N TYR A 12 -56.10 6.97 10.63
CA TYR A 12 -55.33 6.19 11.60
C TYR A 12 -54.41 5.17 10.93
N PHE A 13 -54.84 4.54 9.84
CA PHE A 13 -53.99 3.64 9.05
C PHE A 13 -52.82 4.38 8.41
N LEU A 14 -53.05 5.55 7.81
CA LEU A 14 -51.98 6.40 7.26
C LEU A 14 -51.00 6.88 8.35
N PHE A 15 -51.50 7.25 9.53
CA PHE A 15 -50.65 7.59 10.68
C PHE A 15 -49.82 6.38 11.15
N ALA A 16 -50.42 5.20 11.25
CA ALA A 16 -49.71 3.99 11.66
C ALA A 16 -48.61 3.57 10.65
N VAL A 17 -48.88 3.69 9.35
CA VAL A 17 -47.88 3.43 8.30
C VAL A 17 -46.76 4.45 8.35
N LEU A 18 -47.08 5.74 8.57
CA LEU A 18 -46.06 6.79 8.68
C LEU A 18 -45.16 6.59 9.90
N THR A 19 -45.72 6.20 11.06
CA THR A 19 -44.93 5.91 12.26
C THR A 19 -44.05 4.67 12.09
N LEU A 20 -44.52 3.68 11.31
CA LEU A 20 -43.74 2.46 11.00
C LEU A 20 -42.56 2.77 10.07
N ILE A 21 -42.74 3.66 9.08
CA ILE A 21 -41.65 4.05 8.16
C ILE A 21 -40.57 4.87 8.90
N VAL A 22 -40.97 5.76 9.81
CA VAL A 22 -40.02 6.55 10.64
C VAL A 22 -39.25 5.68 11.63
N SER A 23 -39.88 4.64 12.19
CA SER A 23 -39.15 3.72 13.08
C SER A 23 -38.17 2.83 12.31
N LEU A 24 -38.50 2.42 11.08
CA LEU A 24 -37.63 1.60 10.23
C LEU A 24 -36.39 2.36 9.72
N SER A 25 -36.44 3.68 9.55
CA SER A 25 -35.26 4.49 9.16
C SER A 25 -34.28 4.74 10.31
N SER A 26 -34.68 4.47 11.56
CA SER A 26 -33.86 4.70 12.76
C SER A 26 -32.88 3.57 13.08
N TRP A 27 -32.92 2.45 12.35
CA TRP A 27 -32.04 1.30 12.56
C TRP A 27 -30.91 1.15 11.54
N SER A 28 -30.79 2.04 10.56
CA SER A 28 -29.82 1.87 9.47
C SER A 28 -28.37 2.26 9.81
N CYS A 29 -28.08 2.86 10.97
CA CYS A 29 -26.71 3.21 11.35
C CYS A 29 -26.47 3.04 12.87
N ALA A 30 -26.47 1.81 13.35
CA ALA A 30 -25.64 1.47 14.50
C ALA A 30 -24.27 1.04 13.94
N GLU A 31 -23.44 2.00 13.59
CA GLU A 31 -22.03 1.74 13.26
C GLU A 31 -21.42 1.07 14.50
N LYS A 32 -21.08 -0.22 14.39
CA LYS A 32 -20.37 -0.92 15.45
C LYS A 32 -19.09 -0.14 15.66
N LYS A 33 -18.99 0.61 16.77
CA LYS A 33 -17.74 1.24 17.18
C LYS A 33 -16.66 0.19 17.06
N ALA A 34 -15.70 0.43 16.17
CA ALA A 34 -14.55 -0.42 16.03
C ALA A 34 -13.97 -0.60 17.44
N VAL A 35 -13.85 -1.85 17.88
CA VAL A 35 -13.12 -2.16 19.11
C VAL A 35 -11.75 -1.53 18.92
N ALA A 36 -11.35 -0.65 19.85
CA ALA A 36 -10.01 -0.08 19.85
C ALA A 36 -9.02 -1.24 19.91
N THR A 37 -8.51 -1.64 18.74
CA THR A 37 -7.53 -2.70 18.61
C THR A 37 -6.27 -2.22 19.32
N GLN A 38 -5.78 -3.03 20.25
CA GLN A 38 -4.48 -2.77 20.87
C GLN A 38 -3.42 -2.62 19.78
N ASN A 39 -2.53 -1.65 19.95
CA ASN A 39 -1.45 -1.44 19.00
C ASN A 39 -0.63 -2.74 18.82
N PRO A 40 -0.23 -3.09 17.58
CA PRO A 40 0.73 -4.15 17.35
C PRO A 40 2.00 -3.91 18.17
N LYS A 41 2.69 -4.99 18.57
CA LYS A 41 3.93 -4.88 19.33
C LYS A 41 4.94 -4.00 18.60
N GLY A 42 5.41 -2.94 19.27
CA GLY A 42 6.39 -2.00 18.71
C GLY A 42 5.79 -0.81 17.95
N TYR A 43 4.47 -0.73 17.81
CA TYR A 43 3.77 0.38 17.16
C TYR A 43 3.01 1.21 18.18
N ASP A 44 2.96 2.53 17.96
CA ASP A 44 2.06 3.45 18.63
C ASP A 44 1.22 4.16 17.56
N LEU A 45 0.03 3.60 17.30
CA LEU A 45 -0.88 4.17 16.30
C LEU A 45 -1.71 5.33 16.87
N GLU A 46 -1.68 5.54 18.19
CA GLU A 46 -2.37 6.65 18.85
C GLU A 46 -1.55 7.94 18.72
N ASN A 47 -0.21 7.84 18.72
CA ASN A 47 0.70 8.97 18.60
C ASN A 47 1.64 8.84 17.37
N PRO A 48 1.11 8.95 16.13
CA PRO A 48 1.92 8.81 14.94
C PRO A 48 2.92 9.97 14.80
N LYS A 49 4.16 9.64 14.41
CA LYS A 49 5.14 10.64 13.96
C LYS A 49 4.88 11.00 12.51
N ARG A 50 4.98 12.29 12.18
CA ARG A 50 4.80 12.81 10.82
C ARG A 50 6.10 13.44 10.34
N TYR A 51 6.51 13.06 9.13
CA TYR A 51 7.64 13.64 8.42
C TYR A 51 7.13 14.14 7.07
N SER A 52 7.46 15.37 6.72
CA SER A 52 7.18 15.90 5.38
C SER A 52 8.22 15.37 4.41
N MET A 53 7.77 14.72 3.34
CA MET A 53 8.66 14.25 2.27
C MET A 53 8.96 15.41 1.29
N PRO A 54 10.13 15.42 0.65
CA PRO A 54 10.46 16.36 -0.42
C PRO A 54 9.49 16.24 -1.62
N ASP A 55 9.17 17.38 -2.25
CA ASP A 55 8.22 17.45 -3.38
C ASP A 55 8.69 16.68 -4.63
N ILE A 56 9.98 16.32 -4.70
CA ILE A 56 10.54 15.49 -5.79
C ILE A 56 10.00 14.05 -5.76
N LEU A 57 9.47 13.60 -4.62
CA LEU A 57 8.86 12.29 -4.42
C LEU A 57 7.35 12.38 -4.65
N GLN A 58 6.93 12.73 -5.86
CA GLN A 58 5.50 12.89 -6.16
C GLN A 58 4.72 11.57 -6.00
N GLU A 59 5.32 10.46 -6.43
CA GLU A 59 4.69 9.14 -6.46
C GLU A 59 5.67 8.06 -5.95
N ILE A 60 5.56 7.73 -4.66
CA ILE A 60 6.34 6.67 -4.02
C ILE A 60 5.54 5.37 -4.07
N SER A 61 6.07 4.33 -4.72
CA SER A 61 5.44 3.00 -4.73
C SER A 61 6.02 2.06 -3.66
N GLY A 62 7.30 2.20 -3.34
CA GLY A 62 7.97 1.36 -2.35
C GLY A 62 8.82 2.14 -1.34
N ILE A 63 8.90 1.62 -0.11
CA ILE A 63 9.87 2.08 0.90
C ILE A 63 10.55 0.91 1.60
N ALA A 64 11.82 1.09 1.97
CA ALA A 64 12.60 0.11 2.71
C ALA A 64 13.47 0.76 3.80
N PHE A 65 13.77 -0.04 4.82
CA PHE A 65 14.72 0.28 5.87
C PHE A 65 15.86 -0.73 5.83
N ASN A 66 17.09 -0.27 6.04
CA ASN A 66 18.23 -1.17 6.18
C ASN A 66 18.22 -1.76 7.61
N LYS A 67 17.93 -3.05 7.76
CA LYS A 67 17.93 -3.77 9.05
C LYS A 67 17.03 -3.12 10.12
N GLY A 68 15.93 -2.50 9.68
CA GLY A 68 14.99 -1.80 10.56
C GLY A 68 15.51 -0.49 11.15
N ASP A 69 16.70 -0.02 10.75
CA ASP A 69 17.17 1.32 11.11
C ASP A 69 16.34 2.38 10.38
N ASN A 70 15.70 3.25 11.16
CA ASN A 70 14.84 4.32 10.67
C ASN A 70 15.58 5.66 10.47
N SER A 71 16.91 5.69 10.61
CA SER A 71 17.71 6.88 10.32
C SER A 71 17.60 7.31 8.85
N ILE A 72 17.52 6.34 7.94
CA ILE A 72 17.37 6.54 6.49
C ILE A 72 16.22 5.68 5.98
N VAL A 73 15.30 6.29 5.24
CA VAL A 73 14.31 5.60 4.40
C VAL A 73 14.83 5.56 2.98
N TYR A 74 14.81 4.36 2.39
CA TYR A 74 14.99 4.20 0.96
C TYR A 74 13.62 4.25 0.30
N ALA A 75 13.36 5.22 -0.57
CA ALA A 75 12.08 5.40 -1.23
C ALA A 75 12.25 5.32 -2.74
N GLN A 76 11.45 4.47 -3.39
CA GLN A 76 11.48 4.30 -4.83
C GLN A 76 10.33 5.10 -5.46
N GLN A 77 10.68 5.89 -6.48
CA GLN A 77 9.71 6.61 -7.32
C GLN A 77 9.34 5.76 -8.54
N ASP A 78 8.07 5.75 -8.90
CA ASP A 78 7.44 4.81 -9.84
C ASP A 78 7.88 4.96 -11.31
N GLU A 79 8.05 6.19 -11.79
CA GLU A 79 8.24 6.46 -13.21
C GLU A 79 9.69 6.63 -13.68
N ASP A 80 10.64 7.02 -12.82
CA ASP A 80 11.94 7.56 -13.26
C ASP A 80 13.13 6.62 -13.07
N GLY A 81 12.96 5.51 -12.34
CA GLY A 81 14.07 4.58 -12.07
C GLY A 81 15.12 5.17 -11.14
N ILE A 82 14.66 5.87 -10.10
CA ILE A 82 15.47 6.53 -9.08
C ILE A 82 15.13 5.92 -7.72
N LEU A 83 16.17 5.60 -6.94
CA LEU A 83 16.06 5.27 -5.53
C LEU A 83 16.56 6.47 -4.71
N PHE A 84 15.71 6.98 -3.83
CA PHE A 84 16.04 8.08 -2.93
C PHE A 84 16.47 7.55 -1.56
N SER A 85 17.52 8.12 -0.99
CA SER A 85 17.88 7.93 0.42
C SER A 85 17.49 9.18 1.20
N LEU A 86 16.63 9.01 2.22
CA LEU A 86 15.97 10.10 2.92
C LEU A 86 16.24 10.03 4.43
N PRO A 87 17.05 10.95 4.99
CA PRO A 87 17.17 11.11 6.43
C PRO A 87 15.85 11.62 7.02
N LEU A 88 15.17 10.80 7.82
CA LEU A 88 13.86 11.15 8.38
C LEU A 88 13.94 12.41 9.27
N GLY A 89 12.97 13.31 9.12
CA GLY A 89 12.91 14.56 9.87
C GLY A 89 13.66 15.73 9.24
N THR A 90 14.31 15.51 8.10
CA THR A 90 14.94 16.57 7.29
C THR A 90 14.19 16.75 5.96
N LYS A 91 14.60 17.73 5.16
CA LYS A 91 14.19 17.85 3.75
C LYS A 91 15.28 17.34 2.80
N ASP A 92 16.33 16.75 3.35
CA ASP A 92 17.47 16.30 2.57
C ASP A 92 17.09 15.01 1.84
N ASP A 93 17.51 14.91 0.59
CA ASP A 93 17.37 13.71 -0.22
C ASP A 93 18.65 13.44 -1.01
N LYS A 94 18.84 12.17 -1.33
CA LYS A 94 19.88 11.73 -2.24
C LYS A 94 19.28 10.81 -3.28
N ALA A 95 19.22 11.30 -4.51
CA ALA A 95 18.79 10.54 -5.67
C ALA A 95 19.94 9.67 -6.22
N THR A 96 19.68 8.38 -6.39
CA THR A 96 20.56 7.46 -7.09
C THR A 96 19.80 6.81 -8.23
N LYS A 97 20.21 7.09 -9.47
CA LYS A 97 19.63 6.51 -10.66
C LYS A 97 20.10 5.05 -10.82
N PHE A 98 19.15 4.14 -11.00
CA PHE A 98 19.42 2.73 -11.26
C PHE A 98 18.81 2.25 -12.59
N GLY A 99 17.86 2.99 -13.14
CA GLY A 99 17.08 2.55 -14.28
C GLY A 99 16.76 3.67 -15.25
N LYS A 100 16.09 3.26 -16.33
CA LYS A 100 15.36 4.18 -17.21
C LYS A 100 13.96 4.40 -16.64
N LYS A 101 13.22 5.30 -17.28
CA LYS A 101 11.80 5.45 -17.03
C LYS A 101 11.07 4.11 -17.12
N GLY A 102 10.13 3.89 -16.21
CA GLY A 102 9.52 2.59 -15.98
C GLY A 102 8.24 2.69 -15.18
N ASP A 103 7.87 1.55 -14.61
CA ASP A 103 6.68 1.36 -13.80
C ASP A 103 7.13 0.47 -12.64
N TYR A 104 7.76 1.12 -11.67
CA TYR A 104 8.43 0.48 -10.55
C TYR A 104 7.49 0.50 -9.35
N GLU A 105 7.40 -0.63 -8.68
CA GLU A 105 6.27 -0.91 -7.79
C GLU A 105 6.69 -1.12 -6.35
N ASP A 106 7.93 -1.54 -6.11
CA ASP A 106 8.43 -1.68 -4.75
C ASP A 106 9.96 -1.67 -4.66
N VAL A 107 10.47 -1.45 -3.44
CA VAL A 107 11.87 -1.62 -3.06
C VAL A 107 11.99 -2.43 -1.78
N SER A 108 12.97 -3.33 -1.74
CA SER A 108 13.41 -4.02 -0.53
C SER A 108 14.91 -3.90 -0.37
N VAL A 109 15.36 -3.93 0.89
CA VAL A 109 16.79 -3.97 1.24
C VAL A 109 17.04 -5.24 2.03
N ALA A 110 17.94 -6.09 1.51
CA ALA A 110 18.37 -7.30 2.19
C ALA A 110 19.83 -7.61 1.90
N GLN A 111 20.57 -8.09 2.89
CA GLN A 111 21.96 -8.54 2.80
C GLN A 111 22.92 -7.52 2.17
N GLY A 112 22.65 -6.23 2.38
CA GLY A 112 23.44 -5.14 1.81
C GLY A 112 23.16 -4.84 0.33
N TRP A 113 22.04 -5.33 -0.22
CA TRP A 113 21.58 -5.05 -1.58
C TRP A 113 20.28 -4.27 -1.56
N ALA A 114 20.14 -3.34 -2.51
CA ALA A 114 18.86 -2.79 -2.90
C ALA A 114 18.26 -3.69 -4.01
N ILE A 115 16.97 -3.99 -3.87
CA ILE A 115 16.21 -4.84 -4.78
C ILE A 115 14.96 -4.06 -5.18
N LEU A 116 14.83 -3.78 -6.46
CA LEU A 116 13.75 -2.97 -7.04
C LEU A 116 12.87 -3.87 -7.89
N LEU A 117 11.56 -3.79 -7.69
CA LEU A 117 10.54 -4.52 -8.45
C LEU A 117 9.96 -3.60 -9.53
N LYS A 118 9.97 -4.06 -10.78
CA LYS A 118 9.17 -3.47 -11.86
C LYS A 118 7.85 -4.23 -12.01
N SER A 119 6.76 -3.55 -12.37
CA SER A 119 5.41 -4.12 -12.46
C SER A 119 5.31 -5.42 -13.27
N ASN A 120 6.16 -5.60 -14.27
CA ASN A 120 6.20 -6.82 -15.08
C ASN A 120 6.97 -8.01 -14.47
N GLY A 121 7.41 -7.92 -13.20
CA GLY A 121 8.17 -8.95 -12.51
C GLY A 121 9.68 -8.97 -12.86
N THR A 122 10.20 -7.90 -13.46
CA THR A 122 11.66 -7.71 -13.62
C THR A 122 12.24 -7.11 -12.35
N PHE A 123 13.36 -7.65 -11.90
CA PHE A 123 14.10 -7.14 -10.75
C PHE A 123 15.34 -6.37 -11.18
N TYR A 124 15.62 -5.25 -10.52
CA TYR A 124 16.87 -4.52 -10.63
C TYR A 124 17.57 -4.56 -9.28
N THR A 125 18.81 -5.04 -9.24
CA THR A 125 19.55 -5.21 -7.99
C THR A 125 20.93 -4.59 -8.07
N PHE A 126 21.38 -3.99 -6.96
CA PHE A 126 22.72 -3.42 -6.82
C PHE A 126 23.14 -3.32 -5.35
N PRO A 127 24.45 -3.26 -5.04
CA PRO A 127 24.91 -3.09 -3.66
C PRO A 127 24.39 -1.78 -3.08
N LEU A 128 23.86 -1.82 -1.85
CA LEU A 128 23.29 -0.66 -1.17
C LEU A 128 24.30 0.50 -1.03
N THR A 129 25.60 0.19 -0.99
CA THR A 129 26.68 1.19 -0.97
C THR A 129 26.70 2.10 -2.20
N GLU A 130 26.13 1.67 -3.33
CA GLU A 130 26.00 2.49 -4.54
C GLU A 130 25.00 3.65 -4.37
N THR A 131 24.13 3.63 -3.37
CA THR A 131 23.22 4.76 -3.03
C THR A 131 23.96 6.03 -2.61
N SER A 132 25.28 5.93 -2.41
CA SER A 132 26.17 7.06 -2.21
C SER A 132 26.57 7.79 -3.51
N LYS A 133 26.12 7.32 -4.68
CA LYS A 133 26.45 7.87 -6.01
C LYS A 133 25.22 8.46 -6.70
N GLU A 134 25.45 9.27 -7.73
CA GLU A 134 24.37 9.81 -8.58
C GLU A 134 23.74 8.73 -9.48
N GLU A 135 24.53 7.77 -9.96
CA GLU A 135 24.10 6.66 -10.79
C GLU A 135 24.83 5.37 -10.38
N VAL A 136 24.11 4.26 -10.37
CA VAL A 136 24.67 2.94 -10.07
C VAL A 136 25.55 2.46 -11.21
N ALA A 137 26.78 2.05 -10.90
CA ALA A 137 27.73 1.64 -11.94
C ALA A 137 27.34 0.33 -12.65
N ASN A 138 26.84 -0.65 -11.88
CA ASN A 138 26.47 -1.98 -12.39
C ASN A 138 25.15 -2.42 -11.76
N VAL A 139 24.06 -2.29 -12.52
CA VAL A 139 22.74 -2.79 -12.12
C VAL A 139 22.54 -4.17 -12.73
N ILE A 140 22.19 -5.13 -11.90
CA ILE A 140 21.86 -6.49 -12.33
C ILE A 140 20.35 -6.53 -12.60
N GLU A 141 20.00 -6.64 -13.88
CA GLU A 141 18.61 -6.80 -14.35
C GLU A 141 18.28 -8.29 -14.49
N THR A 142 17.32 -8.78 -13.69
CA THR A 142 16.86 -10.17 -13.72
C THR A 142 15.45 -10.25 -14.26
N LYS A 143 15.28 -10.88 -15.41
CA LYS A 143 14.01 -11.03 -16.12
C LYS A 143 13.49 -12.46 -16.04
N ASN A 144 12.16 -12.61 -16.10
CA ASN A 144 11.48 -13.91 -16.17
C ASN A 144 11.80 -14.85 -14.98
N LEU A 145 12.12 -14.29 -13.82
CA LEU A 145 12.30 -15.08 -12.59
C LEU A 145 10.94 -15.57 -12.05
N VAL A 146 9.91 -14.74 -12.22
CA VAL A 146 8.51 -15.03 -11.90
C VAL A 146 7.67 -15.10 -13.19
N PRO A 147 6.48 -15.74 -13.17
CA PRO A 147 5.59 -15.77 -14.32
C PRO A 147 5.23 -14.36 -14.83
N LYS A 148 4.78 -14.25 -16.08
CA LYS A 148 4.30 -12.96 -16.59
C LYS A 148 3.02 -12.55 -15.86
N GLY A 149 2.98 -11.31 -15.37
CA GLY A 149 1.85 -10.70 -14.67
C GLY A 149 2.17 -9.26 -14.27
N GLU A 150 1.27 -8.67 -13.49
CA GLU A 150 1.45 -7.37 -12.85
C GLU A 150 1.69 -7.57 -11.36
N TYR A 151 2.81 -7.04 -10.84
CA TYR A 151 3.32 -7.28 -9.49
C TYR A 151 3.43 -5.98 -8.72
N GLU A 152 2.87 -5.89 -7.52
CA GLU A 152 2.77 -4.60 -6.78
C GLU A 152 3.18 -4.68 -5.31
N GLY A 153 3.93 -5.70 -4.93
CA GLY A 153 4.47 -5.78 -3.59
C GLY A 153 5.59 -6.79 -3.49
N MET A 154 6.59 -6.47 -2.67
CA MET A 154 7.78 -7.26 -2.46
C MET A 154 8.21 -7.23 -0.99
N PHE A 155 8.78 -8.33 -0.53
CA PHE A 155 9.48 -8.37 0.74
C PHE A 155 10.75 -9.21 0.59
N ALA A 156 11.89 -8.65 0.99
CA ALA A 156 13.13 -9.40 1.10
C ALA A 156 13.48 -9.70 2.56
N ASN A 157 13.75 -10.97 2.86
CA ASN A 157 14.13 -11.40 4.19
C ASN A 157 15.64 -11.21 4.40
N GLU A 158 16.04 -10.30 5.30
CA GLU A 158 17.45 -10.03 5.63
C GLU A 158 18.23 -11.29 6.05
N THR A 159 17.58 -12.24 6.74
CA THR A 159 18.26 -13.42 7.31
C THR A 159 18.47 -14.51 6.26
N THR A 160 17.46 -14.83 5.46
CA THR A 160 17.53 -15.93 4.50
C THR A 160 17.96 -15.47 3.10
N GLY A 161 17.72 -14.20 2.76
CA GLY A 161 17.91 -13.66 1.42
C GLY A 161 16.75 -13.96 0.47
N ASP A 162 15.70 -14.64 0.95
CA ASP A 162 14.51 -14.91 0.15
C ASP A 162 13.79 -13.61 -0.19
N VAL A 163 13.32 -13.52 -1.43
CA VAL A 163 12.51 -12.41 -1.93
C VAL A 163 11.15 -12.97 -2.29
N TYR A 164 10.12 -12.41 -1.67
CA TYR A 164 8.74 -12.76 -1.93
C TYR A 164 8.07 -11.65 -2.72
N VAL A 165 7.27 -11.98 -3.71
CA VAL A 165 6.51 -11.00 -4.50
C VAL A 165 5.05 -11.36 -4.65
N LEU A 166 4.19 -10.35 -4.64
CA LEU A 166 2.74 -10.50 -4.80
C LEU A 166 2.31 -10.09 -6.21
N CYS A 167 1.60 -10.98 -6.89
CA CYS A 167 1.04 -10.70 -8.21
C CYS A 167 -0.39 -10.16 -8.10
N LYS A 168 -0.58 -8.89 -8.46
CA LYS A 168 -1.89 -8.23 -8.52
C LYS A 168 -2.77 -8.79 -9.64
N ASP A 169 -2.20 -8.95 -10.84
CA ASP A 169 -2.88 -9.56 -11.98
C ASP A 169 -2.00 -10.61 -12.67
N CYS A 170 -2.26 -11.86 -12.33
CA CYS A 170 -1.63 -13.02 -12.93
C CYS A 170 -2.68 -13.93 -13.57
N LYS A 171 -2.33 -14.50 -14.72
CA LYS A 171 -3.23 -15.43 -15.46
C LYS A 171 -3.73 -16.60 -14.60
N VAL A 172 -2.93 -17.06 -13.64
CA VAL A 172 -3.27 -18.18 -12.75
C VAL A 172 -4.36 -17.82 -11.73
N ASP A 173 -4.50 -16.52 -11.41
CA ASP A 173 -5.44 -16.03 -10.41
C ASP A 173 -6.78 -15.59 -11.02
N LYS A 174 -6.87 -15.58 -12.36
CA LYS A 174 -8.07 -15.17 -13.07
C LYS A 174 -9.29 -15.98 -12.63
N ASP A 175 -10.39 -15.29 -12.37
CA ASP A 175 -11.66 -15.83 -11.87
C ASP A 175 -11.55 -16.52 -10.50
N THR A 176 -10.43 -16.35 -9.80
CA THR A 176 -10.26 -16.76 -8.40
C THR A 176 -10.47 -15.56 -7.47
N LYS A 177 -10.76 -15.84 -6.19
CA LYS A 177 -10.72 -14.82 -5.12
C LYS A 177 -9.39 -14.86 -4.37
N LYS A 178 -8.30 -15.16 -5.08
CA LYS A 178 -6.96 -15.36 -4.53
C LYS A 178 -5.96 -14.54 -5.32
N THR A 179 -4.82 -14.30 -4.68
CA THR A 179 -3.66 -13.58 -5.22
C THR A 179 -2.46 -14.49 -5.01
N SER A 180 -1.72 -14.77 -6.08
CA SER A 180 -0.52 -15.58 -6.01
C SER A 180 0.64 -14.77 -5.44
N GLY A 181 1.39 -15.41 -4.55
CA GLY A 181 2.71 -14.96 -4.11
C GLY A 181 3.76 -15.97 -4.54
N TYR A 182 4.94 -15.47 -4.91
CA TYR A 182 6.09 -16.27 -5.31
C TYR A 182 7.22 -16.10 -4.32
#